data_AF-A0A7K9BFW8-F1
#
_entry.id   AF-A0A7K9BFW8-F1
#
_cell.length_a   1.000
_cell.length_b   1.000
_cell.length_c   1.000
_cell.angle_alpha   90.00
_cell.angle_beta   90.00
_cell.angle_gamma   90.00
#
_symmetry.space_group_name_H-M   'P 1'
#
loop_
_entity.id
_entity.type
_entity.pdbx_description
1 polymer ?
#
loop_
_entity_poly.entity_id
_entity_poly.type
_entity_poly.pdbx_seq_one_letter_code
_entity_poly.pdbx_strand_id
1 'polypeptide(L)'
;SSLAQLVAQRAAEAGGRFSLGLSGGSLVRILSQELPAAAGPAAPARWLLAFCDERLVPPEHPESTFGAYKVSGAGGGARRRARAAPDSPSLVS
;
A
#
# COMPACT_ATOMS: atom_id res chain seq x y z
N SER A 1 -12.49 -8.57 9.90
CA SER A 1 -12.32 -9.82 9.14
C SER A 1 -11.16 -10.62 9.69
N SER A 2 -11.16 -11.94 9.48
CA SER A 2 -10.03 -12.83 9.77
C SER A 2 -8.78 -12.46 8.95
N LEU A 3 -8.93 -11.89 7.76
CA LEU A 3 -7.81 -11.46 6.92
C LEU A 3 -7.04 -10.28 7.54
N ALA A 4 -7.72 -9.22 7.97
CA ALA A 4 -7.05 -8.07 8.59
C ALA A 4 -6.29 -8.46 9.88
N GLN A 5 -6.89 -9.34 10.68
CA GLN A 5 -6.26 -9.89 11.89
C GLN A 5 -5.03 -10.74 11.55
N LEU A 6 -5.12 -11.59 10.53
CA LEU A 6 -3.99 -12.40 10.06
C LEU A 6 -2.82 -11.51 9.61
N VAL A 7 -3.09 -10.48 8.81
CA VAL A 7 -2.05 -9.54 8.36
C VAL A 7 -1.40 -8.83 9.54
N ALA A 8 -2.20 -8.34 10.50
CA ALA A 8 -1.69 -7.69 11.70
C ALA A 8 -0.82 -8.62 12.56
N GLN A 9 -1.24 -9.87 12.74
CA GLN A 9 -0.46 -10.88 13.46
C GLN A 9 0.89 -11.13 12.79
N ARG A 10 0.90 -11.35 11.47
CA ARG A 10 2.15 -11.59 10.71
C ARG A 10 3.09 -10.37 10.76
N ALA A 11 2.53 -9.17 10.75
CA ALA A 11 3.31 -7.96 10.88
C ALA A 11 3.92 -7.80 12.28
N ALA A 12 3.19 -8.18 13.33
CA ALA A 12 3.70 -8.18 14.70
C ALA A 12 4.85 -9.20 14.87
N GLU A 13 4.69 -10.41 14.32
CA GLU A 13 5.71 -11.47 14.31
C GLU A 13 7.00 -11.05 13.56
N ALA A 14 6.87 -10.23 12.51
CA ALA A 14 8.01 -9.74 11.73
C ALA A 14 8.90 -8.72 12.46
N GLY A 15 8.50 -8.23 13.64
CA GLY A 15 9.37 -7.49 14.55
C GLY A 15 9.91 -6.14 14.05
N GLY A 16 9.42 -5.60 12.93
CA GLY A 16 9.72 -4.22 12.56
C GLY A 16 9.86 -3.85 11.09
N ARG A 17 9.96 -4.82 10.18
CA ARG A 17 9.89 -4.61 8.74
C ARG A 17 8.89 -5.60 8.17
N PHE A 18 7.80 -5.09 7.62
CA PHE A 18 6.75 -5.92 7.05
C PHE A 18 6.38 -5.39 5.67
N SER A 19 6.32 -6.29 4.69
CA SER A 19 5.93 -5.95 3.32
C SER A 19 4.58 -6.57 3.02
N LEU A 20 3.65 -5.78 2.48
CA LEU A 20 2.31 -6.23 2.12
C LEU A 20 1.99 -5.85 0.68
N GLY A 21 1.64 -6.87 -0.11
CA GLY A 21 1.04 -6.70 -1.43
C GLY A 21 -0.43 -6.32 -1.31
N LEU A 22 -0.82 -5.24 -1.96
CA LEU A 22 -2.20 -4.75 -2.03
C LEU A 22 -2.79 -5.15 -3.40
N SER A 23 -3.88 -5.89 -3.35
CA SER A 23 -4.67 -6.22 -4.54
C SER A 23 -5.92 -5.33 -4.61
N GLY A 24 -6.48 -5.19 -5.81
CA GLY A 24 -7.71 -4.44 -6.07
C GLY A 24 -8.99 -5.20 -5.70
N GLY A 25 -10.10 -4.76 -6.29
CA GLY A 25 -11.41 -5.40 -6.12
C GLY A 25 -11.93 -5.39 -4.69
N SER A 26 -12.52 -6.51 -4.25
CA SER A 26 -13.17 -6.63 -2.93
C SER A 26 -12.22 -6.46 -1.74
N LEU A 27 -10.91 -6.70 -1.94
CA LEU A 27 -9.89 -6.58 -0.91
C LEU A 27 -9.63 -5.13 -0.51
N VAL A 28 -9.85 -4.17 -1.42
CA VAL A 28 -9.70 -2.74 -1.12
C VAL A 28 -10.54 -2.37 0.10
N ARG A 29 -11.82 -2.77 0.10
CA ARG A 29 -12.75 -2.48 1.21
C ARG A 29 -12.28 -3.11 2.52
N ILE A 30 -11.93 -4.39 2.50
CA ILE A 30 -11.55 -5.14 3.70
C ILE A 30 -10.28 -4.52 4.32
N LEU A 31 -9.25 -4.31 3.49
CA LEU A 31 -7.96 -3.84 3.98
C LEU A 31 -7.98 -2.36 4.35
N SER A 32 -8.65 -1.49 3.60
CA SER A 32 -8.71 -0.06 3.93
C SER A 32 -9.51 0.24 5.21
N GLN A 33 -10.59 -0.51 5.47
CA GLN A 33 -11.48 -0.24 6.59
C GLN A 33 -11.04 -0.94 7.87
N GLU A 34 -10.57 -2.18 7.78
CA GLU A 34 -10.38 -3.02 8.95
C GLU A 34 -8.92 -3.16 9.39
N LEU A 35 -7.98 -3.06 8.44
CA LEU A 35 -6.56 -3.21 8.75
C LEU A 35 -6.02 -2.11 9.70
N PRO A 36 -6.41 -0.82 9.56
CA PRO A 36 -5.96 0.20 10.51
C PRO A 36 -6.38 -0.11 11.96
N ALA A 37 -7.59 -0.65 12.16
CA ALA A 37 -8.08 -1.04 13.47
C ALA A 37 -7.36 -2.30 14.00
N ALA A 38 -7.08 -3.28 13.12
CA ALA A 38 -6.43 -4.52 13.51
C ALA A 38 -4.93 -4.35 13.80
N ALA A 39 -4.23 -3.49 13.05
CA ALA A 39 -2.78 -3.33 13.12
C ALA A 39 -2.32 -2.21 14.08
N GLY A 40 -3.24 -1.33 14.50
CA GLY A 40 -2.96 -0.26 15.44
C GLY A 40 -2.11 0.88 14.87
N PRO A 41 -1.80 1.90 15.69
CA PRO A 41 -1.27 3.19 15.21
C PRO A 41 0.14 3.14 14.59
N ALA A 42 0.91 2.06 14.81
CA ALA A 42 2.28 1.92 14.27
C ALA A 42 2.33 1.33 12.85
N ALA A 43 1.22 0.75 12.38
CA ALA A 43 1.09 0.11 11.08
C ALA A 43 0.21 1.00 10.19
N PRO A 44 0.81 1.96 9.46
CA PRO A 44 1.63 1.59 8.30
C PRO A 44 3.03 2.21 8.27
N ALA A 45 3.44 2.97 9.28
CA ALA A 45 4.67 3.78 9.23
C ALA A 45 5.97 2.96 9.08
N ARG A 46 5.93 1.66 9.45
CA ARG A 46 7.05 0.71 9.34
C ARG A 46 6.87 -0.32 8.23
N TRP A 47 5.79 -0.20 7.44
CA TRP A 47 5.42 -1.20 6.44
C TRP A 47 5.81 -0.72 5.04
N LEU A 48 6.22 -1.66 4.20
CA LEU A 48 6.32 -1.45 2.77
C LEU A 48 5.03 -1.94 2.12
N LEU A 49 4.28 -1.03 1.52
CA LEU A 49 3.08 -1.36 0.75
C LEU A 49 3.39 -1.27 -0.75
N ALA A 50 3.00 -2.28 -1.51
CA ALA A 50 3.13 -2.31 -2.96
C ALA A 50 1.87 -2.90 -3.57
N PHE A 51 1.46 -2.45 -4.75
CA PHE A 51 0.35 -3.07 -5.47
C PHE A 51 0.85 -4.33 -6.20
N CYS A 52 0.07 -5.41 -6.12
CA CYS A 52 0.37 -6.63 -6.86
C CYS A 52 0.27 -6.40 -8.36
N ASP A 53 -0.70 -5.58 -8.76
CA ASP A 53 -0.94 -5.10 -10.12
C ASP A 53 -1.63 -3.73 -10.04
N GLU A 54 -1.46 -2.91 -11.08
CA GLU A 54 -2.13 -1.61 -11.20
C GLU A 54 -2.41 -1.34 -12.68
N ARG A 55 -3.53 -0.71 -12.97
CA ARG A 55 -3.87 -0.29 -14.33
C ARG A 55 -3.14 1.01 -14.64
N LEU A 56 -2.56 1.11 -15.84
CA LEU A 56 -1.91 2.34 -16.31
C LEU A 56 -2.97 3.36 -16.73
N VAL A 57 -3.63 3.96 -15.74
CA VAL A 57 -4.70 4.95 -15.88
C VAL A 57 -4.52 6.04 -14.82
N PRO A 58 -5.14 7.22 -14.98
CA PRO A 58 -5.13 8.25 -13.94
C PRO A 58 -5.70 7.73 -12.60
N PRO A 59 -5.25 8.24 -11.44
CA PRO A 59 -5.72 7.79 -10.12
C PRO A 59 -7.23 7.94 -9.89
N GLU A 60 -7.90 8.86 -10.57
CA GLU A 60 -9.33 9.12 -10.45
C GLU A 60 -10.16 8.15 -11.32
N HIS A 61 -9.50 7.38 -12.19
CA HIS A 61 -10.16 6.39 -13.03
C HIS A 61 -10.73 5.25 -12.17
N PRO A 62 -11.95 4.75 -12.44
CA PRO A 62 -12.61 3.72 -11.63
C PRO A 62 -11.82 2.40 -11.52
N GLU A 63 -11.01 2.09 -12.53
CA GLU A 63 -10.14 0.91 -12.55
C GLU A 63 -8.79 1.11 -11.83
N SER A 64 -8.52 2.28 -11.24
CA SER A 64 -7.29 2.51 -10.48
C SER A 64 -7.38 1.87 -9.09
N THR A 65 -6.53 0.86 -8.84
CA THR A 65 -6.44 0.24 -7.51
C THR A 65 -5.95 1.27 -6.47
N PHE A 66 -4.93 2.06 -6.82
CA PHE A 66 -4.43 3.17 -6.03
C PHE A 66 -5.52 4.20 -5.72
N GLY A 67 -6.31 4.57 -6.74
CA GLY A 67 -7.47 5.43 -6.58
C GLY A 67 -8.45 4.90 -5.53
N ALA A 68 -8.82 3.63 -5.65
CA ALA A 68 -9.74 2.97 -4.74
C ALA A 68 -9.24 2.95 -3.29
N TYR A 69 -7.94 2.69 -3.07
CA TYR A 69 -7.33 2.75 -1.73
C TYR A 69 -7.23 4.18 -1.17
N LYS A 70 -6.97 5.19 -2.02
CA LYS A 70 -6.95 6.61 -1.60
C LYS A 70 -8.32 7.05 -1.10
N VAL A 71 -9.38 6.78 -1.86
CA VAL A 71 -10.76 7.16 -1.50
C VAL A 71 -11.19 6.46 -0.21
N SER A 72 -10.76 5.22 -0.01
CA SER A 72 -11.13 4.42 1.17
C SER A 72 -10.31 4.75 2.43
N GLY A 73 -9.36 5.69 2.37
CA GLY A 73 -8.59 6.16 3.55
C GLY A 73 -7.25 5.46 3.82
N ALA A 74 -6.79 4.54 2.96
CA ALA A 74 -5.53 3.81 3.16
C ALA A 74 -4.27 4.62 2.75
N GLY A 75 -4.43 5.77 2.09
CA GLY A 75 -3.32 6.57 1.55
C GLY A 75 -2.53 7.41 2.56
N GLY A 76 -2.89 7.41 3.84
CA GLY A 76 -2.34 8.33 4.85
C GLY A 76 -0.92 8.00 5.35
N GLY A 77 -0.41 6.77 5.17
CA GLY A 77 0.84 6.33 5.80
C GLY A 77 2.03 6.10 4.87
N ALA A 78 1.83 5.99 3.55
CA ALA A 78 2.88 5.65 2.60
C ALA A 78 3.64 6.88 2.06
N ARG A 79 4.08 7.76 2.96
CA ARG A 79 5.03 8.83 2.61
C ARG A 79 6.36 8.56 3.30
N ARG A 80 7.21 7.71 2.70
CA ARG A 80 8.67 7.93 2.59
C ARG A 80 9.36 6.92 1.68
N ARG A 81 10.01 7.49 0.66
CA ARG A 81 11.05 6.96 -0.25
C ARG A 81 10.61 5.90 -1.28
N ALA A 82 9.93 6.38 -2.32
CA ALA A 82 10.32 5.95 -3.66
C ALA A 82 11.80 6.31 -3.83
N ARG A 83 12.68 5.31 -3.93
CA ARG A 83 14.07 5.52 -4.34
C ARG A 83 14.00 5.97 -5.80
N ALA A 84 14.47 7.18 -6.08
CA ALA A 84 14.62 7.69 -7.43
C ALA A 84 15.39 6.65 -8.27
N ALA A 85 14.85 6.31 -9.44
CA ALA A 85 15.61 5.65 -10.48
C ALA A 85 16.74 6.62 -10.90
N PRO A 86 17.99 6.16 -11.06
CA PRO A 86 19.07 7.03 -11.54
C PRO A 86 18.81 7.40 -13.01
N ASP A 87 18.56 8.69 -13.19
CA ASP A 87 19.03 9.60 -14.23
C ASP A 87 19.31 9.01 -15.63
N SER A 88 18.50 9.49 -16.59
CA SER A 88 18.78 9.41 -18.03
C SER A 88 20.20 9.88 -18.34
N PRO A 89 20.97 9.16 -19.20
CA PRO A 89 22.23 9.69 -19.70
C PRO A 89 21.93 10.87 -20.64
N SER A 90 22.47 12.02 -20.26
CA SER A 90 22.59 13.21 -21.09
C SER A 90 23.29 12.87 -22.41
N LEU A 91 22.61 13.12 -23.54
CA LEU A 91 23.23 13.28 -24.84
C LEU A 91 23.90 14.67 -24.88
N VAL A 92 25.22 14.68 -24.73
CA VAL A 92 26.19 15.69 -25.18
C VAL A 92 27.32 14.83 -25.78
N SER A 93 27.81 14.98 -27.01
CA SER A 93 27.75 16.05 -28.03
C SER A 93 27.26 15.51 -29.37
#